data_AF-A0A8X7R151-F1
#
_entry.id   AF-A0A8X7R151-F1
#
_cell.length_a   1.000
_cell.length_b   1.000
_cell.length_c   1.000
_cell.angle_alpha   90.00
_cell.angle_beta   90.00
_cell.angle_gamma   90.00
#
_symmetry.space_group_name_H-M   'P 1'
#
loop_
_entity.id
_entity.type
_entity.pdbx_description
1 polymer ?
#
loop_
_entity_poly.entity_id
_entity_poly.type
_entity_poly.pdbx_seq_one_letter_code
_entity_poly.pdbx_strand_id
1 'polypeptide(L)'
;MKHPDPCNHLSDYKLRHGTDGYKSLQNMFTPLNDGRIKIKLQETTRCSHCSVPQHHSSKRLYICLICQTVSCSSHLLSHARSNKGHDLAVDVERSELYCSSCVDQVYDPDLDGLLVSKQVLGSLSVAVASDGVGGCGVRSSKKRRLLADSQFLVDRREKWSYPLGLRGLNNLGSTCFMNAVLQALVHAPPLRNFWLSGQHNRDLCPRRSMGLLCLPCDLDVIFSAMFSGDRTPYSPAHLLYSWWQHSTNLATYEQQDSHEFFISLLDCIHENEGKSKCLYKDHEECQCITHRAFSGLLRSDVTCTTCGSTSTTYDPFIDISLTLDSAKGTKSRNSGEPSVNSPMMPTLSGCLDLFTRSEKLGPDQKLNCRSCGVKRESSKQMSIRRLPPLLCLHVKRFEHSLTRKASRKIDSYLQYPFRLNMSPYLSSSIIGKRFGNRVFAFDGEGEHDGSEFEIFAVVTHSGMLASGHYVTYLRLKGLWYRCDDAWINEVEEEVVRGCECYMLFYAQERVVQKAHKELSYQVISMADAFPFVDC
;
A
#
# COMPACT_ATOMS: atom_id res chain seq x y z
N MET A 1 -16.33 -4.41 19.49
CA MET A 1 -17.60 -4.18 18.76
C MET A 1 -18.02 -5.51 18.17
N LYS A 2 -19.30 -5.88 18.24
CA LYS A 2 -19.81 -7.10 17.58
C LYS A 2 -19.56 -6.98 16.08
N HIS A 3 -19.15 -8.06 15.42
CA HIS A 3 -19.01 -8.15 13.96
C HIS A 3 -20.23 -7.50 13.27
N PRO A 4 -20.11 -6.87 12.09
CA PRO A 4 -21.30 -6.60 11.30
C PRO A 4 -21.99 -7.94 11.11
N ASP A 5 -23.22 -8.03 11.63
CA ASP A 5 -23.92 -9.31 11.71
C ASP A 5 -23.98 -9.90 10.30
N PRO A 6 -23.66 -11.20 10.12
CA PRO A 6 -23.79 -11.85 8.83
C PRO A 6 -25.19 -11.55 8.29
N CYS A 7 -25.28 -11.18 7.01
CA CYS A 7 -26.56 -10.86 6.40
C CYS A 7 -27.46 -12.10 6.44
N ASN A 8 -28.39 -12.16 7.40
CA ASN A 8 -29.31 -13.29 7.54
C ASN A 8 -30.11 -13.53 6.25
N HIS A 9 -30.37 -12.47 5.48
CA HIS A 9 -31.02 -12.56 4.17
C HIS A 9 -30.15 -13.26 3.12
N LEU A 10 -28.81 -13.12 3.18
CA LEU A 10 -27.90 -13.89 2.32
C LEU A 10 -27.89 -15.37 2.70
N SER A 11 -27.83 -15.67 4.00
CA SER A 11 -27.91 -17.05 4.50
C SER A 11 -29.23 -17.72 4.10
N ASP A 12 -30.36 -17.03 4.27
CA ASP A 12 -31.69 -17.50 3.88
C ASP A 12 -31.83 -17.69 2.37
N TYR A 13 -31.26 -16.79 1.58
CA TYR A 13 -31.24 -16.92 0.12
C TYR A 13 -30.43 -18.15 -0.29
N LYS A 14 -29.21 -18.32 0.23
CA LYS A 14 -28.35 -19.47 -0.11
C LYS A 14 -28.96 -20.80 0.30
N LEU A 15 -29.67 -20.85 1.43
CA LEU A 15 -30.37 -22.05 1.87
C LEU A 15 -31.48 -22.48 0.89
N ARG A 16 -32.13 -21.52 0.21
CA ARG A 16 -33.27 -21.77 -0.68
C ARG A 16 -32.89 -21.86 -2.16
N HIS A 17 -31.90 -21.08 -2.59
CA HIS A 17 -31.58 -20.85 -4.01
C HIS A 17 -30.12 -21.17 -4.37
N GLY A 18 -29.27 -21.50 -3.39
CA GLY A 18 -27.86 -21.81 -3.62
C GLY A 18 -27.13 -20.69 -4.38
N THR A 19 -26.51 -21.04 -5.50
CA THR A 19 -25.77 -20.13 -6.41
C THR A 19 -26.48 -19.88 -7.74
N ASP A 20 -27.75 -20.28 -7.87
CA ASP A 20 -28.43 -20.30 -9.16
C ASP A 20 -28.72 -18.89 -9.71
N GLY A 21 -28.95 -17.90 -8.85
CA GLY A 21 -29.07 -16.50 -9.26
C GLY A 21 -27.78 -15.95 -9.85
N TYR A 22 -26.63 -16.32 -9.30
CA TYR A 22 -25.32 -15.88 -9.83
C TYR A 22 -25.05 -16.49 -11.21
N LYS A 23 -25.34 -17.80 -11.36
CA LYS A 23 -25.22 -18.50 -12.65
C LYS A 23 -26.16 -17.92 -13.71
N SER A 24 -27.36 -17.52 -13.30
CA SER A 24 -28.34 -16.90 -14.21
C SER A 24 -27.87 -15.54 -14.74
N LEU A 25 -27.17 -14.75 -13.92
CA LEU A 25 -26.57 -13.48 -14.31
C LEU A 25 -25.20 -13.63 -15.00
N GLN A 26 -24.61 -14.83 -14.98
CA GLN A 26 -23.27 -15.10 -15.49
C GLN A 26 -23.07 -14.59 -16.93
N ASN A 27 -24.06 -14.78 -17.79
CA ASN A 27 -23.98 -14.37 -19.20
C ASN A 27 -24.06 -12.86 -19.43
N MET A 28 -24.52 -12.10 -18.45
CA MET A 28 -24.65 -10.64 -18.55
C MET A 28 -23.36 -9.91 -18.14
N PHE A 29 -22.46 -10.58 -17.43
CA PHE A 29 -21.15 -10.05 -17.09
C PHE A 29 -20.22 -9.99 -18.30
N THR A 30 -19.73 -8.79 -18.60
CA THR A 30 -18.79 -8.51 -19.67
C THR A 30 -17.50 -7.91 -19.11
N PRO A 31 -16.32 -8.45 -19.45
CA PRO A 31 -15.05 -7.87 -19.05
C PRO A 31 -14.77 -6.60 -19.87
N LEU A 32 -14.27 -5.57 -19.20
CA LEU A 32 -13.81 -4.32 -19.79
C LEU A 32 -12.27 -4.32 -19.90
N ASN A 33 -11.73 -3.50 -20.80
CA ASN A 33 -10.29 -3.41 -21.07
C ASN A 33 -9.47 -2.87 -19.88
N ASP A 34 -10.13 -2.28 -18.87
CA ASP A 34 -9.52 -1.76 -17.64
C ASP A 34 -9.50 -2.79 -16.48
N GLY A 35 -9.91 -4.05 -16.75
CA GLY A 35 -9.94 -5.11 -15.76
C GLY A 35 -11.18 -5.10 -14.86
N ARG A 36 -12.17 -4.24 -15.12
CA ARG A 36 -13.47 -4.28 -14.44
C ARG A 36 -14.44 -5.22 -15.16
N ILE A 37 -15.41 -5.73 -14.42
CA ILE A 37 -16.53 -6.49 -14.99
C ILE A 37 -17.78 -5.64 -14.84
N LYS A 38 -18.48 -5.42 -15.95
CA LYS A 38 -19.74 -4.69 -15.97
C LYS A 38 -20.85 -5.59 -16.47
N ILE A 39 -22.04 -5.43 -15.90
CA ILE A 39 -23.24 -6.05 -16.45
C ILE A 39 -23.66 -5.27 -17.70
N LYS A 40 -23.62 -5.92 -18.87
CA LYS A 40 -24.09 -5.33 -20.13
C LYS A 40 -25.61 -5.40 -20.18
N LEU A 41 -26.26 -4.29 -19.84
CA LEU A 41 -27.68 -4.08 -20.08
C LEU A 41 -27.90 -3.55 -21.50
N GLN A 42 -29.08 -3.83 -22.07
CA GLN A 42 -29.52 -3.19 -23.32
C GLN A 42 -29.69 -1.69 -23.05
N GLU A 43 -29.40 -0.82 -24.02
CA GLU A 43 -29.48 0.66 -23.88
C GLU A 43 -30.89 1.16 -23.48
N THR A 44 -31.91 0.34 -23.67
CA THR A 44 -33.31 0.59 -23.28
C THR A 44 -33.66 0.13 -21.87
N THR A 45 -32.72 -0.47 -21.14
CA THR A 45 -32.99 -1.03 -19.81
C THR A 45 -33.26 0.07 -18.80
N ARG A 46 -34.45 0.03 -18.21
CA ARG A 46 -34.98 1.05 -17.31
C ARG A 46 -35.43 0.40 -16.03
N CYS A 47 -35.51 1.20 -14.97
CA CYS A 47 -36.18 0.74 -13.76
C CYS A 47 -37.64 0.39 -14.08
N SER A 48 -38.07 -0.81 -13.70
CA SER A 48 -39.42 -1.33 -13.97
C SER A 48 -40.55 -0.50 -13.35
N HIS A 49 -40.25 0.39 -12.40
CA HIS A 49 -41.24 1.21 -11.70
C HIS A 49 -41.31 2.67 -12.17
N CYS A 50 -40.18 3.30 -12.53
CA CYS A 50 -40.17 4.71 -12.95
C CYS A 50 -39.77 4.94 -14.40
N SER A 51 -39.44 3.88 -15.15
CA SER A 51 -39.03 3.95 -16.56
C SER A 51 -37.87 4.91 -16.85
N VAL A 52 -37.07 5.25 -15.83
CA VAL A 52 -35.95 6.20 -15.97
C VAL A 52 -34.77 5.50 -16.66
N PRO A 53 -34.20 6.08 -17.74
CA PRO A 53 -33.04 5.53 -18.42
C PRO A 53 -31.75 5.67 -17.60
N GLN A 54 -30.83 4.72 -17.80
CA GLN A 54 -29.52 4.65 -17.14
C GLN A 54 -28.63 5.89 -17.38
N HIS A 55 -28.84 6.63 -18.47
CA HIS A 55 -27.97 7.76 -18.90
C HIS A 55 -28.43 9.15 -18.47
N HIS A 56 -29.67 9.32 -17.98
CA HIS A 56 -30.26 10.65 -17.74
C HIS A 56 -30.52 11.01 -16.26
N SER A 57 -30.23 10.10 -15.32
CA SER A 57 -30.29 10.42 -13.89
C SER A 57 -29.15 9.73 -13.15
N SER A 58 -28.55 10.40 -12.17
CA SER A 58 -27.44 9.92 -11.33
C SER A 58 -27.81 8.75 -10.39
N LYS A 59 -28.76 7.90 -10.77
CA LYS A 59 -29.32 6.84 -9.93
C LYS A 59 -28.80 5.47 -10.38
N ARG A 60 -28.17 4.75 -9.46
CA ARG A 60 -27.69 3.37 -9.66
C ARG A 60 -28.84 2.39 -9.91
N LEU A 61 -28.58 1.39 -10.74
CA LEU A 61 -29.50 0.30 -11.06
C LEU A 61 -29.03 -1.01 -10.43
N TYR A 62 -29.99 -1.83 -10.03
CA TYR A 62 -29.80 -3.11 -9.35
C TYR A 62 -30.65 -4.19 -10.01
N ILE A 63 -30.13 -5.41 -10.11
CA ILE A 63 -30.82 -6.58 -10.67
C ILE A 63 -31.12 -7.57 -9.56
N CYS A 64 -32.40 -7.87 -9.31
CA CYS A 64 -32.79 -8.87 -8.31
C CYS A 64 -32.24 -10.27 -8.68
N LEU A 65 -31.64 -10.97 -7.70
CA LEU A 65 -31.09 -12.31 -7.91
C LEU A 65 -32.13 -13.41 -8.20
N ILE A 66 -33.39 -13.18 -7.84
CA ILE A 66 -34.47 -14.17 -8.01
C ILE A 66 -35.22 -13.96 -9.32
N CYS A 67 -35.68 -12.74 -9.56
CA CYS A 67 -36.59 -12.44 -10.68
C CYS A 67 -35.96 -11.58 -11.78
N GLN A 68 -34.69 -11.18 -11.63
CA GLN A 68 -33.95 -10.35 -12.59
C GLN A 68 -34.60 -8.99 -12.90
N THR A 69 -35.56 -8.56 -12.07
CA THR A 69 -36.20 -7.26 -12.21
C THR A 69 -35.18 -6.15 -11.93
N VAL A 70 -35.12 -5.16 -12.82
CA VAL A 70 -34.20 -4.03 -12.71
C VAL A 70 -34.87 -2.89 -11.95
N SER A 71 -34.28 -2.49 -10.83
CA SER A 71 -34.78 -1.42 -9.98
C SER A 71 -33.71 -0.36 -9.76
N CYS A 72 -34.09 0.92 -9.71
CA CYS A 72 -33.18 1.96 -9.23
C CYS A 72 -33.08 1.94 -7.70
N SER A 73 -32.06 2.60 -7.15
CA SER A 73 -31.83 2.69 -5.69
C SER A 73 -33.08 3.02 -4.87
N SER A 74 -33.96 3.91 -5.34
CA SER A 74 -35.19 4.29 -4.63
C SER A 74 -36.34 3.26 -4.71
N HIS A 75 -36.35 2.37 -5.71
CA HIS A 75 -37.42 1.39 -5.91
C HIS A 75 -37.02 -0.03 -5.51
N LEU A 76 -35.73 -0.27 -5.29
CA LEU A 76 -35.22 -1.58 -4.88
C LEU A 76 -35.84 -2.05 -3.55
N LEU A 77 -35.93 -1.16 -2.55
CA LEU A 77 -36.56 -1.48 -1.27
C LEU A 77 -38.07 -1.73 -1.42
N SER A 78 -38.75 -1.00 -2.32
CA SER A 78 -40.17 -1.25 -2.61
C SER A 78 -40.36 -2.62 -3.26
N HIS A 79 -39.47 -2.99 -4.19
CA HIS A 79 -39.49 -4.30 -4.85
C HIS A 79 -39.35 -5.44 -3.84
N ALA A 80 -38.39 -5.35 -2.92
CA ALA A 80 -38.17 -6.36 -1.88
C ALA A 80 -39.35 -6.44 -0.89
N ARG A 81 -39.97 -5.30 -0.54
CA ARG A 81 -41.17 -5.30 0.33
C ARG A 81 -42.40 -5.90 -0.35
N SER A 82 -42.54 -5.72 -1.66
CA SER A 82 -43.65 -6.30 -2.43
C SER A 82 -43.43 -7.78 -2.77
N ASN A 83 -42.19 -8.27 -2.80
CA ASN A 83 -41.84 -9.64 -3.15
C ASN A 83 -41.00 -10.29 -2.05
N LYS A 84 -41.64 -11.16 -1.26
CA LYS A 84 -41.00 -11.80 -0.10
C LYS A 84 -39.78 -12.63 -0.52
N GLY A 85 -38.61 -12.34 0.04
CA GLY A 85 -37.34 -13.03 -0.23
C GLY A 85 -36.50 -12.40 -1.35
N HIS A 86 -36.97 -11.34 -2.01
CA HIS A 86 -36.25 -10.63 -3.08
C HIS A 86 -35.32 -9.54 -2.50
N ASP A 87 -34.70 -9.82 -1.37
CA ASP A 87 -33.91 -8.85 -0.62
C ASP A 87 -32.54 -8.58 -1.25
N LEU A 88 -32.05 -9.50 -2.09
CA LEU A 88 -30.71 -9.46 -2.69
C LEU A 88 -30.74 -9.08 -4.17
N ALA A 89 -29.82 -8.18 -4.54
CA ALA A 89 -29.64 -7.72 -5.91
C ALA A 89 -28.17 -7.43 -6.23
N VAL A 90 -27.79 -7.46 -7.51
CA VAL A 90 -26.45 -7.10 -7.99
C VAL A 90 -26.47 -5.66 -8.52
N ASP A 91 -25.52 -4.85 -8.07
CA ASP A 91 -25.25 -3.51 -8.60
C ASP A 91 -24.72 -3.63 -10.03
N VAL A 92 -25.42 -3.01 -10.99
CA VAL A 92 -25.10 -3.11 -12.43
C VAL A 92 -23.76 -2.45 -12.78
N GLU A 93 -23.40 -1.39 -12.07
CA GLU A 93 -22.20 -0.60 -12.36
C GLU A 93 -20.96 -1.22 -11.73
N ARG A 94 -21.11 -1.77 -10.52
CA ARG A 94 -19.99 -2.31 -9.73
C ARG A 94 -19.86 -3.83 -9.79
N SER A 95 -20.89 -4.53 -10.25
CA SER A 95 -20.98 -6.00 -10.18
C SER A 95 -20.85 -6.55 -8.76
N GLU A 96 -21.23 -5.75 -7.76
CA GLU A 96 -21.19 -6.09 -6.34
C GLU A 96 -22.58 -6.51 -5.84
N LEU A 97 -22.64 -7.42 -4.87
CA LEU A 97 -23.89 -7.86 -4.27
C LEU A 97 -24.38 -6.85 -3.20
N TYR A 98 -25.69 -6.61 -3.18
CA TYR A 98 -26.33 -5.61 -2.33
C TYR A 98 -27.61 -6.19 -1.69
N CYS A 99 -27.78 -5.98 -0.39
CA CYS A 99 -29.00 -6.34 0.33
C CYS A 99 -29.85 -5.10 0.59
N SER A 100 -31.04 -5.09 0.02
CA SER A 100 -32.02 -4.01 0.16
C SER A 100 -32.60 -3.88 1.56
N SER A 101 -32.75 -4.99 2.29
CA SER A 101 -33.26 -5.01 3.66
C SER A 101 -32.20 -4.59 4.70
N CYS A 102 -30.92 -4.87 4.44
CA CYS A 102 -29.81 -4.35 5.24
C CYS A 102 -29.37 -2.94 4.82
N VAL A 103 -29.76 -2.51 3.61
CA VAL A 103 -29.31 -1.25 3.00
C VAL A 103 -27.78 -1.17 2.92
N ASP A 104 -27.15 -2.29 2.60
CA ASP A 104 -25.68 -2.43 2.61
C ASP A 104 -25.19 -3.40 1.53
N GLN A 105 -23.92 -3.27 1.17
CA GLN A 105 -23.21 -4.19 0.30
C GLN A 105 -22.91 -5.49 1.06
N VAL A 106 -23.07 -6.61 0.37
CA VAL A 106 -22.85 -7.93 0.97
C VAL A 106 -21.80 -8.66 0.16
N TYR A 107 -20.72 -9.08 0.79
CA TYR A 107 -19.70 -9.88 0.13
C TYR A 107 -20.17 -11.33 -0.02
N ASP A 108 -19.89 -11.96 -1.17
CA ASP A 108 -20.11 -13.39 -1.35
C ASP A 108 -19.01 -14.08 -2.18
N PRO A 109 -18.26 -15.06 -1.63
CA PRO A 109 -17.13 -15.69 -2.33
C PRO A 109 -17.53 -16.42 -3.63
N ASP A 110 -18.76 -16.95 -3.70
CA ASP A 110 -19.23 -17.70 -4.86
C ASP A 110 -19.49 -16.78 -6.06
N LEU A 111 -19.99 -15.57 -5.81
CA LEU A 111 -20.18 -14.55 -6.85
C LEU A 111 -18.82 -14.03 -7.34
N ASP A 112 -17.88 -13.77 -6.44
CA ASP A 112 -16.55 -13.26 -6.81
C ASP A 112 -15.73 -14.29 -7.59
N GLY A 113 -15.79 -15.57 -7.20
CA GLY A 113 -15.17 -16.65 -7.97
C GLY A 113 -15.72 -16.75 -9.40
N LEU A 114 -17.03 -16.53 -9.58
CA LEU A 114 -17.66 -16.46 -10.91
C LEU A 114 -17.16 -15.27 -11.73
N LEU A 115 -17.04 -14.09 -11.11
CA LEU A 115 -16.54 -12.88 -11.75
C LEU A 115 -15.08 -13.06 -12.21
N VAL A 116 -14.20 -13.54 -11.33
CA VAL A 116 -12.79 -13.79 -11.65
C VAL A 116 -12.65 -14.81 -12.80
N SER A 117 -13.41 -15.91 -12.77
CA SER A 117 -13.38 -16.91 -13.85
C SER A 117 -13.78 -16.35 -15.22
N LYS A 118 -14.78 -15.46 -15.26
CA LYS A 118 -15.24 -14.76 -16.48
C LYS A 118 -14.19 -13.80 -17.03
N GLN A 119 -13.44 -13.14 -16.15
CA GLN A 119 -12.35 -12.25 -16.54
C GLN A 119 -11.18 -13.01 -17.16
N VAL A 120 -10.84 -14.18 -16.61
CA VAL A 120 -9.80 -15.07 -17.15
C VAL A 120 -10.21 -15.62 -18.52
N LEU A 121 -11.47 -16.09 -18.67
CA LEU A 121 -11.98 -16.62 -19.94
C LEU A 121 -12.16 -15.55 -21.03
N GLY A 122 -12.58 -14.33 -20.66
CA GLY A 122 -12.71 -13.21 -21.59
C GLY A 122 -11.38 -12.70 -22.15
N SER A 123 -10.29 -12.88 -21.40
CA SER A 123 -8.93 -12.58 -21.88
C SER A 123 -8.45 -13.59 -22.94
N LEU A 124 -9.00 -14.80 -22.95
CA LEU A 124 -8.67 -15.87 -23.92
C LEU A 124 -9.48 -15.77 -25.22
N SER A 125 -10.72 -15.27 -25.18
CA SER A 125 -11.58 -15.18 -26.37
C SER A 125 -11.23 -14.03 -27.33
N VAL A 126 -10.58 -12.96 -26.84
CA VAL A 126 -10.03 -11.90 -27.69
C VAL A 126 -8.88 -12.44 -28.57
N ALA A 127 -8.18 -13.50 -28.15
CA ALA A 127 -7.10 -14.12 -28.92
C ALA A 127 -7.58 -15.05 -30.05
N VAL A 128 -8.84 -15.50 -30.04
CA VAL A 128 -9.35 -16.54 -30.97
C VAL A 128 -10.24 -15.96 -32.07
N ALA A 129 -10.69 -14.71 -31.96
CA ALA A 129 -11.55 -14.08 -32.96
C ALA A 129 -10.79 -13.50 -34.19
N SER A 130 -9.46 -13.63 -34.26
CA SER A 130 -8.65 -13.09 -35.37
C SER A 130 -8.03 -14.14 -36.31
N ASP A 131 -8.31 -15.44 -36.16
CA ASP A 131 -7.74 -16.45 -37.06
C ASP A 131 -8.81 -17.39 -37.63
N GLY A 132 -9.33 -16.99 -38.79
CA GLY A 132 -10.12 -17.82 -39.68
C GLY A 132 -9.37 -18.10 -40.98
N VAL A 133 -8.80 -19.30 -41.07
CA VAL A 133 -8.58 -20.12 -42.28
C VAL A 133 -7.63 -19.57 -43.37
N GLY A 134 -6.48 -20.25 -43.54
CA GLY A 134 -5.93 -20.56 -44.87
C GLY A 134 -4.42 -20.41 -45.10
N GLY A 135 -3.70 -21.55 -45.13
CA GLY A 135 -2.72 -21.86 -46.19
C GLY A 135 -1.29 -21.26 -46.16
N CYS A 136 -0.31 -22.15 -45.99
CA CYS A 136 1.13 -22.13 -46.34
C CYS A 136 1.74 -20.95 -47.15
N GLY A 137 2.94 -20.52 -46.72
CA GLY A 137 4.00 -20.13 -47.66
C GLY A 137 4.93 -18.97 -47.25
N VAL A 138 6.16 -19.31 -46.83
CA VAL A 138 7.46 -18.73 -47.26
C VAL A 138 7.67 -17.19 -47.27
N ARG A 139 8.60 -16.78 -46.40
CA ARG A 139 9.63 -15.70 -46.50
C ARG A 139 9.23 -14.24 -46.82
N SER A 140 9.68 -13.41 -45.86
CA SER A 140 10.47 -12.18 -46.03
C SER A 140 9.72 -10.84 -46.16
N SER A 141 10.23 -9.91 -45.33
CA SER A 141 10.17 -8.46 -45.47
C SER A 141 8.88 -7.76 -45.05
N LYS A 142 8.84 -7.28 -43.80
CA LYS A 142 8.43 -5.91 -43.43
C LYS A 142 8.76 -5.58 -41.96
N LYS A 143 10.05 -5.41 -41.72
CA LYS A 143 10.59 -4.59 -40.63
C LYS A 143 10.41 -3.12 -41.02
N ARG A 144 9.19 -2.59 -40.91
CA ARG A 144 8.82 -1.16 -40.99
C ARG A 144 7.30 -1.04 -40.82
N ARG A 145 6.86 -0.85 -39.57
CA ARG A 145 5.57 -0.31 -39.07
C ARG A 145 5.22 -0.96 -37.73
N LEU A 146 6.01 -0.64 -36.70
CA LEU A 146 5.62 -0.74 -35.28
C LEU A 146 6.30 0.42 -34.54
N LEU A 147 6.00 1.63 -35.02
CA LEU A 147 6.27 2.93 -34.40
C LEU A 147 5.07 3.81 -34.77
N ALA A 148 3.87 3.34 -34.42
CA ALA A 148 2.61 4.06 -34.62
C ALA A 148 1.51 3.36 -33.82
N ASP A 149 1.67 3.22 -32.50
CA ASP A 149 0.51 3.17 -31.59
C ASP A 149 0.82 3.67 -30.17
N SER A 150 1.92 4.41 -30.00
CA SER A 150 2.26 5.11 -28.75
C SER A 150 1.61 6.50 -28.66
N GLN A 151 0.50 6.71 -29.37
CA GLN A 151 -0.18 8.01 -29.48
C GLN A 151 -1.49 8.04 -28.70
N PHE A 152 -1.47 7.82 -27.38
CA PHE A 152 -2.58 8.25 -26.50
C PHE A 152 -2.12 8.74 -25.11
N LEU A 153 -0.95 9.39 -25.03
CA LEU A 153 -0.61 10.31 -23.94
C LEU A 153 -0.46 11.72 -24.51
N VAL A 154 -1.50 12.20 -25.18
CA VAL A 154 -1.63 13.63 -25.48
C VAL A 154 -2.21 14.28 -24.23
N ASP A 155 -1.38 15.07 -23.56
CA ASP A 155 -1.77 16.03 -22.53
C ASP A 155 -2.76 17.02 -23.15
N ARG A 156 -4.05 16.65 -23.20
CA ARG A 156 -5.15 17.59 -23.42
C ARG A 156 -5.25 18.46 -22.16
N ARG A 157 -4.35 19.43 -22.06
CA ARG A 157 -4.54 20.58 -21.20
C ARG A 157 -5.78 21.31 -21.64
N GLU A 158 -6.84 21.10 -20.88
CA GLU A 158 -7.70 22.17 -20.41
C GLU A 158 -8.49 21.65 -19.18
N LYS A 159 -8.32 22.33 -18.04
CA LYS A 159 -9.20 22.38 -16.85
C LYS A 159 -9.05 21.48 -15.60
N TRP A 160 -7.91 20.83 -15.31
CA TRP A 160 -7.84 19.95 -14.12
C TRP A 160 -6.56 20.15 -13.29
N SER A 161 -6.72 20.70 -12.08
CA SER A 161 -5.68 21.29 -11.21
C SER A 161 -4.80 20.31 -10.41
N TYR A 162 -4.97 19.00 -10.56
CA TYR A 162 -4.38 18.00 -9.66
C TYR A 162 -3.24 17.18 -10.29
N PRO A 163 -2.17 16.84 -9.54
CA PRO A 163 -1.10 15.94 -10.00
C PRO A 163 -1.58 14.58 -10.54
N LEU A 164 -0.80 13.99 -11.46
CA LEU A 164 -0.97 12.60 -11.93
C LEU A 164 -0.68 11.60 -10.81
N GLY A 165 -1.32 10.42 -10.86
CA GLY A 165 -1.24 9.40 -9.82
C GLY A 165 -2.25 9.58 -8.68
N LEU A 166 -2.84 10.78 -8.53
CA LEU A 166 -3.87 11.04 -7.53
C LEU A 166 -5.23 10.47 -7.98
N ARG A 167 -5.51 9.26 -7.49
CA ARG A 167 -6.74 8.52 -7.77
C ARG A 167 -7.21 7.79 -6.51
N GLY A 168 -8.48 7.91 -6.16
CA GLY A 168 -9.04 7.26 -4.97
C GLY A 168 -9.09 5.74 -5.11
N LEU A 169 -9.09 5.01 -3.99
CA LEU A 169 -9.26 3.56 -3.95
C LEU A 169 -10.58 3.23 -3.25
N ASN A 170 -11.49 2.51 -3.90
CA ASN A 170 -12.75 2.12 -3.28
C ASN A 170 -12.49 1.23 -2.07
N ASN A 171 -13.20 1.49 -0.98
CA ASN A 171 -13.23 0.60 0.17
C ASN A 171 -14.15 -0.59 -0.13
N LEU A 172 -13.62 -1.80 -0.09
CA LEU A 172 -14.33 -3.06 -0.34
C LEU A 172 -14.78 -3.71 0.98
N GLY A 173 -15.18 -2.89 1.96
CA GLY A 173 -15.56 -3.30 3.32
C GLY A 173 -14.60 -2.73 4.37
N SER A 174 -13.61 -3.52 4.78
CA SER A 174 -12.62 -3.16 5.81
C SER A 174 -11.22 -2.92 5.23
N THR A 175 -11.14 -2.44 3.99
CA THR A 175 -9.88 -2.40 3.21
C THR A 175 -9.07 -1.11 3.35
N CYS A 176 -9.46 -0.21 4.25
CA CYS A 176 -8.76 1.07 4.43
C CYS A 176 -7.29 0.89 4.84
N PHE A 177 -6.94 -0.16 5.59
CA PHE A 177 -5.54 -0.49 5.92
C PHE A 177 -4.70 -0.76 4.67
N MET A 178 -5.27 -1.48 3.69
CA MET A 178 -4.64 -1.78 2.41
C MET A 178 -4.56 -0.53 1.55
N ASN A 179 -5.69 0.18 1.40
CA ASN A 179 -5.76 1.39 0.58
C ASN A 179 -4.74 2.43 1.04
N ALA A 180 -4.62 2.64 2.36
CA ALA A 180 -3.67 3.58 2.92
C ALA A 180 -2.22 3.26 2.53
N VAL A 181 -1.82 1.99 2.67
CA VAL A 181 -0.48 1.54 2.29
C VAL A 181 -0.26 1.61 0.78
N LEU A 182 -1.23 1.18 -0.03
CA LEU A 182 -1.13 1.23 -1.49
C LEU A 182 -0.95 2.67 -1.99
N GLN A 183 -1.68 3.64 -1.43
CA GLN A 183 -1.48 5.06 -1.74
C GLN A 183 -0.04 5.50 -1.43
N ALA A 184 0.53 5.10 -0.29
CA ALA A 184 1.92 5.42 0.02
C ALA A 184 2.89 4.75 -0.98
N LEU A 185 2.72 3.46 -1.31
CA LEU A 185 3.63 2.72 -2.19
C LEU A 185 3.58 3.17 -3.65
N VAL A 186 2.41 3.50 -4.19
CA VAL A 186 2.23 4.00 -5.57
C VAL A 186 3.00 5.31 -5.77
N HIS A 187 3.12 6.12 -4.72
CA HIS A 187 3.82 7.40 -4.76
C HIS A 187 5.29 7.31 -4.33
N ALA A 188 5.78 6.12 -3.97
CA ALA A 188 7.19 5.88 -3.68
C ALA A 188 8.01 5.82 -5.00
N PRO A 189 8.96 6.75 -5.26
CA PRO A 189 9.58 6.87 -6.59
C PRO A 189 10.30 5.60 -7.10
N PRO A 190 11.08 4.86 -6.30
CA PRO A 190 11.70 3.61 -6.74
C PRO A 190 10.69 2.55 -7.19
N LEU A 191 9.60 2.35 -6.44
CA LEU A 191 8.54 1.39 -6.78
C LEU A 191 7.74 1.84 -8.01
N ARG A 192 7.37 3.13 -8.05
CA ARG A 192 6.67 3.73 -9.18
C ARG A 192 7.43 3.52 -10.47
N ASN A 193 8.72 3.87 -10.48
CA ASN A 193 9.54 3.74 -11.67
C ASN A 193 9.72 2.27 -12.06
N PHE A 194 9.79 1.34 -11.09
CA PHE A 194 9.92 -0.09 -11.35
C PHE A 194 8.72 -0.65 -12.15
N TRP A 195 7.49 -0.34 -11.73
CA TRP A 195 6.28 -0.78 -12.43
C TRP A 195 6.01 -0.01 -13.71
N LEU A 196 6.13 1.32 -13.71
CA LEU A 196 5.88 2.10 -14.92
C LEU A 196 6.94 1.87 -16.03
N SER A 197 8.13 1.37 -15.69
CA SER A 197 9.13 0.94 -16.69
C SER A 197 8.94 -0.50 -17.18
N GLY A 198 7.93 -1.22 -16.67
CA GLY A 198 7.62 -2.59 -17.09
C GLY A 198 8.67 -3.62 -16.66
N GLN A 199 9.41 -3.38 -15.56
CA GLN A 199 10.41 -4.34 -15.06
C GLN A 199 9.80 -5.64 -14.54
N HIS A 200 8.51 -5.63 -14.17
CA HIS A 200 7.67 -6.81 -14.14
C HIS A 200 6.53 -6.60 -15.11
N ASN A 201 6.68 -7.13 -16.32
CA ASN A 201 5.66 -7.02 -17.34
C ASN A 201 4.62 -8.15 -17.15
N ARG A 202 3.38 -7.78 -16.85
CA ARG A 202 2.28 -8.73 -16.64
C ARG A 202 1.97 -9.61 -17.86
N ASP A 203 2.30 -9.18 -19.07
CA ASP A 203 2.04 -9.90 -20.32
C ASP A 203 3.14 -10.93 -20.61
N LEU A 204 4.32 -10.72 -20.04
CA LEU A 204 5.46 -11.64 -20.13
C LEU A 204 5.63 -12.52 -18.89
N CYS A 205 4.78 -12.34 -17.87
CA CYS A 205 4.88 -13.06 -16.61
C CYS A 205 4.48 -14.55 -16.77
N PRO A 206 5.40 -15.51 -16.54
CA PRO A 206 5.12 -16.93 -16.74
C PRO A 206 3.97 -17.46 -15.88
N ARG A 207 3.81 -16.92 -14.66
CA ARG A 207 2.71 -17.32 -13.75
C ARG A 207 1.36 -17.01 -14.37
N ARG A 208 1.20 -15.85 -15.01
CA ARG A 208 -0.04 -15.47 -15.68
C ARG A 208 -0.30 -16.34 -16.91
N SER A 209 0.73 -16.66 -17.69
CA SER A 209 0.63 -17.60 -18.82
C SER A 209 0.22 -19.00 -18.39
N MET A 210 0.57 -19.42 -17.16
CA MET A 210 0.18 -20.69 -16.54
C MET A 210 -1.18 -20.62 -15.80
N GLY A 211 -1.89 -19.49 -15.85
CA GLY A 211 -3.16 -19.31 -15.14
C GLY A 211 -3.03 -19.22 -13.62
N LEU A 212 -1.83 -18.99 -13.10
CA LEU A 212 -1.55 -18.84 -11.67
C LEU A 212 -1.63 -17.36 -11.25
N LEU A 213 -2.10 -17.13 -10.02
CA LEU A 213 -2.13 -15.80 -9.41
C LEU A 213 -0.71 -15.25 -9.23
N CYS A 214 -0.56 -13.95 -9.49
CA CYS A 214 0.72 -13.25 -9.38
C CYS A 214 0.46 -11.84 -8.84
N LEU A 215 0.69 -11.66 -7.53
CA LEU A 215 0.48 -10.39 -6.87
C LEU A 215 1.27 -9.22 -7.51
N PRO A 216 2.53 -9.38 -7.97
CA PRO A 216 3.21 -8.34 -8.73
C PRO A 216 2.54 -7.94 -10.05
N CYS A 217 1.84 -8.86 -10.73
CA CYS A 217 1.02 -8.49 -11.90
C CYS A 217 -0.12 -7.57 -11.50
N ASP A 218 -0.76 -7.84 -10.36
CA ASP A 218 -1.86 -7.02 -9.85
C ASP A 218 -1.39 -5.63 -9.41
N LEU A 219 -0.19 -5.55 -8.82
CA LEU A 219 0.46 -4.28 -8.53
C LEU A 219 0.77 -3.50 -9.81
N ASP A 220 1.28 -4.16 -10.85
CA ASP A 220 1.47 -3.52 -12.16
C ASP A 220 0.12 -2.98 -12.69
N VAL A 221 -0.99 -3.72 -12.54
CA VAL A 221 -2.36 -3.24 -12.90
C VAL A 221 -2.71 -1.96 -12.15
N ILE A 222 -2.53 -1.97 -10.84
CA ILE A 222 -2.83 -0.82 -10.00
C ILE A 222 -1.98 0.38 -10.40
N PHE A 223 -0.66 0.23 -10.53
CA PHE A 223 0.22 1.35 -10.87
C PHE A 223 -0.14 1.94 -12.23
N SER A 224 -0.37 1.11 -13.25
CA SER A 224 -0.83 1.60 -14.55
C SER A 224 -2.20 2.30 -14.47
N ALA A 225 -3.13 1.78 -13.66
CA ALA A 225 -4.45 2.39 -13.47
C ALA A 225 -4.40 3.72 -12.71
N MET A 226 -3.52 3.86 -11.72
CA MET A 226 -3.34 5.10 -10.94
C MET A 226 -2.74 6.22 -11.81
N PHE A 227 -1.85 5.86 -12.75
CA PHE A 227 -1.19 6.80 -13.65
C PHE A 227 -1.83 6.92 -15.05
N SER A 228 -3.00 6.30 -15.30
CA SER A 228 -3.68 6.35 -16.60
C SER A 228 -4.34 7.71 -16.91
N GLY A 229 -4.42 8.61 -15.92
CA GLY A 229 -5.13 9.88 -16.01
C GLY A 229 -6.61 9.81 -15.60
N ASP A 230 -7.17 8.60 -15.47
CA ASP A 230 -8.52 8.39 -14.95
C ASP A 230 -8.58 8.70 -13.44
N ARG A 231 -9.57 9.51 -13.04
CA ARG A 231 -9.78 9.96 -11.67
C ARG A 231 -10.88 9.20 -10.93
N THR A 232 -11.63 8.35 -11.63
CA THR A 232 -12.67 7.55 -10.99
C THR A 232 -12.04 6.63 -9.95
N PRO A 233 -12.60 6.47 -8.74
CA PRO A 233 -12.04 5.58 -7.75
C PRO A 233 -11.81 4.17 -8.29
N TYR A 234 -10.63 3.61 -8.07
CA TYR A 234 -10.24 2.28 -8.52
C TYR A 234 -10.55 1.24 -7.44
N SER A 235 -11.03 0.06 -7.83
CA SER A 235 -11.29 -1.05 -6.90
C SER A 235 -10.17 -2.09 -6.96
N PRO A 236 -9.30 -2.20 -5.94
CA PRO A 236 -8.20 -3.17 -5.92
C PRO A 236 -8.64 -4.59 -5.55
N ALA A 237 -9.78 -5.05 -6.08
CA ALA A 237 -10.38 -6.35 -5.71
C ALA A 237 -9.49 -7.55 -6.09
N HIS A 238 -8.88 -7.51 -7.28
CA HIS A 238 -8.00 -8.60 -7.73
C HIS A 238 -6.74 -8.72 -6.86
N LEU A 239 -6.15 -7.57 -6.46
CA LEU A 239 -5.03 -7.56 -5.53
C LEU A 239 -5.42 -8.11 -4.17
N LEU A 240 -6.58 -7.69 -3.63
CA LEU A 240 -7.09 -8.18 -2.35
C LEU A 240 -7.23 -9.70 -2.35
N TYR A 241 -7.83 -10.26 -3.41
CA TYR A 241 -7.96 -11.70 -3.59
C TYR A 241 -6.60 -12.41 -3.67
N SER A 242 -5.68 -11.92 -4.50
CA SER A 242 -4.33 -12.48 -4.61
C SER A 242 -3.56 -12.41 -3.29
N TRP A 243 -3.72 -11.34 -2.51
CA TRP A 243 -3.10 -11.19 -1.20
C TRP A 243 -3.68 -12.17 -0.18
N TRP A 244 -5.00 -12.35 -0.13
CA TRP A 244 -5.65 -13.35 0.73
C TRP A 244 -5.20 -14.78 0.46
N GLN A 245 -4.94 -15.13 -0.81
CA GLN A 245 -4.39 -16.45 -1.16
C GLN A 245 -2.95 -16.65 -0.67
N HIS A 246 -2.17 -15.56 -0.56
CA HIS A 246 -0.79 -15.61 -0.05
C HIS A 246 -0.73 -15.58 1.48
N SER A 247 -1.51 -14.70 2.10
CA SER A 247 -1.56 -14.49 3.54
C SER A 247 -2.89 -14.98 4.12
N THR A 248 -3.11 -16.29 4.07
CA THR A 248 -4.37 -16.94 4.48
C THR A 248 -4.77 -16.66 5.93
N ASN A 249 -3.80 -16.47 6.82
CA ASN A 249 -4.04 -16.12 8.22
C ASN A 249 -4.65 -14.71 8.41
N LEU A 250 -4.41 -13.82 7.44
CA LEU A 250 -4.90 -12.44 7.42
C LEU A 250 -6.08 -12.26 6.46
N ALA A 251 -6.52 -13.37 5.82
CA ALA A 251 -7.61 -13.38 4.86
C ALA A 251 -8.98 -13.35 5.55
N THR A 252 -9.27 -12.24 6.22
CA THR A 252 -10.54 -12.00 6.88
C THR A 252 -11.15 -10.68 6.42
N TYR A 253 -12.47 -10.53 6.62
CA TYR A 253 -13.17 -9.24 6.43
C TYR A 253 -12.95 -8.27 7.59
N GLU A 254 -12.16 -8.67 8.58
CA GLU A 254 -11.86 -7.86 9.73
C GLU A 254 -10.82 -6.81 9.39
N GLN A 255 -10.80 -5.76 10.21
CA GLN A 255 -9.78 -4.73 10.08
C GLN A 255 -8.43 -5.31 10.46
N GLN A 256 -7.45 -5.15 9.59
CA GLN A 256 -6.09 -5.60 9.80
C GLN A 256 -5.15 -4.43 10.07
N ASP A 257 -3.97 -4.73 10.58
CA ASP A 257 -2.93 -3.74 10.81
C ASP A 257 -2.28 -3.33 9.48
N SER A 258 -2.20 -2.02 9.22
CA SER A 258 -1.60 -1.51 7.98
C SER A 258 -0.09 -1.77 7.89
N HIS A 259 0.62 -1.83 9.03
CA HIS A 259 2.05 -2.19 9.06
C HIS A 259 2.24 -3.66 8.71
N GLU A 260 1.39 -4.55 9.25
CA GLU A 260 1.44 -5.98 8.91
C GLU A 260 1.14 -6.23 7.43
N PHE A 261 0.12 -5.56 6.86
CA PHE A 261 -0.14 -5.60 5.43
C PHE A 261 1.04 -5.09 4.60
N PHE A 262 1.68 -3.99 5.00
CA PHE A 262 2.86 -3.45 4.32
C PHE A 262 4.01 -4.47 4.27
N ILE A 263 4.33 -5.11 5.39
CA ILE A 263 5.40 -6.11 5.45
C ILE A 263 5.04 -7.35 4.61
N SER A 264 3.83 -7.90 4.79
CA SER A 264 3.32 -9.04 4.03
C SER A 264 3.35 -8.80 2.52
N LEU A 265 2.96 -7.61 2.08
CA LEU A 265 2.98 -7.23 0.66
C LEU A 265 4.41 -7.20 0.11
N LEU A 266 5.34 -6.59 0.85
CA LEU A 266 6.75 -6.51 0.46
C LEU A 266 7.43 -7.88 0.40
N ASP A 267 7.09 -8.78 1.31
CA ASP A 267 7.54 -10.17 1.31
C ASP A 267 6.99 -10.93 0.10
N CYS A 268 5.72 -10.76 -0.25
CA CYS A 268 5.14 -11.38 -1.44
C CYS A 268 5.82 -10.91 -2.74
N ILE A 269 6.16 -9.62 -2.83
CA ILE A 269 6.96 -9.09 -3.96
C ILE A 269 8.35 -9.73 -3.97
N HIS A 270 9.00 -9.83 -2.81
CA HIS A 270 10.32 -10.44 -2.69
C HIS A 270 10.31 -11.93 -3.10
N GLU A 271 9.33 -12.72 -2.67
CA GLU A 271 9.25 -14.13 -3.02
C GLU A 271 9.03 -14.37 -4.52
N ASN A 272 8.24 -13.52 -5.17
CA ASN A 272 7.93 -13.65 -6.59
C ASN A 272 9.06 -13.13 -7.49
N GLU A 273 9.68 -12.00 -7.16
CA GLU A 273 10.78 -11.42 -7.94
C GLU A 273 12.14 -12.03 -7.61
N GLY A 274 12.38 -12.37 -6.34
CA GLY A 274 13.64 -12.89 -5.82
C GLY A 274 13.95 -14.27 -6.38
N LYS A 275 12.94 -15.15 -6.51
CA LYS A 275 13.13 -16.50 -7.08
C LYS A 275 13.48 -16.46 -8.57
N SER A 276 13.00 -15.47 -9.32
CA SER A 276 13.29 -15.32 -10.75
C SER A 276 14.70 -14.79 -11.06
N LYS A 277 15.31 -14.03 -10.14
CA LYS A 277 16.62 -13.37 -10.33
C LYS A 277 17.77 -14.02 -9.55
N CYS A 278 17.50 -14.85 -8.54
CA CYS A 278 18.52 -15.52 -7.71
C CYS A 278 18.93 -16.93 -8.20
N LEU A 279 18.88 -17.21 -9.50
CA LEU A 279 19.39 -18.47 -10.08
C LEU A 279 20.93 -18.56 -10.08
N TYR A 280 21.65 -17.49 -9.69
CA TYR A 280 23.10 -17.46 -9.51
C TYR A 280 23.44 -17.26 -8.02
N LYS A 281 24.06 -18.29 -7.43
CA LYS A 281 24.15 -18.54 -5.98
C LYS A 281 25.24 -17.80 -5.18
N ASP A 282 25.81 -16.71 -5.70
CA ASP A 282 27.00 -16.07 -5.06
C ASP A 282 26.86 -14.58 -4.69
N HIS A 283 25.67 -13.98 -4.79
CA HIS A 283 25.45 -12.63 -4.26
C HIS A 283 24.83 -12.67 -2.86
N GLU A 284 25.58 -12.21 -1.86
CA GLU A 284 25.15 -12.11 -0.45
C GLU A 284 23.95 -11.16 -0.21
N GLU A 285 23.55 -10.36 -1.21
CA GLU A 285 22.44 -9.41 -1.11
C GLU A 285 21.39 -9.60 -2.23
N CYS A 286 20.12 -9.69 -1.82
CA CYS A 286 18.99 -9.80 -2.75
C CYS A 286 18.77 -8.51 -3.55
N GLN A 287 18.61 -8.63 -4.88
CA GLN A 287 18.43 -7.49 -5.79
C GLN A 287 16.95 -7.20 -6.17
N CYS A 288 15.97 -7.77 -5.46
CA CYS A 288 14.56 -7.46 -5.73
C CYS A 288 14.24 -5.99 -5.43
N ILE A 289 13.15 -5.47 -6.00
CA ILE A 289 12.76 -4.07 -5.80
C ILE A 289 12.55 -3.73 -4.32
N THR A 290 11.97 -4.65 -3.55
CA THR A 290 11.74 -4.50 -2.12
C THR A 290 13.04 -4.19 -1.38
N HIS A 291 14.06 -5.04 -1.54
CA HIS A 291 15.34 -4.84 -0.87
C HIS A 291 16.10 -3.64 -1.42
N ARG A 292 16.04 -3.40 -2.73
CA ARG A 292 16.67 -2.20 -3.33
C ARG A 292 16.06 -0.89 -2.84
N ALA A 293 14.77 -0.88 -2.52
CA ALA A 293 14.04 0.33 -2.12
C ALA A 293 14.05 0.56 -0.61
N PHE A 294 13.80 -0.48 0.20
CA PHE A 294 13.58 -0.36 1.64
C PHE A 294 14.64 -1.04 2.52
N SER A 295 15.54 -1.87 1.98
CA SER A 295 16.50 -2.59 2.82
C SER A 295 17.60 -1.67 3.35
N GLY A 296 17.63 -1.52 4.67
CA GLY A 296 18.75 -0.96 5.41
C GLY A 296 19.51 -2.03 6.21
N LEU A 297 20.55 -1.61 6.91
CA LEU A 297 21.34 -2.47 7.80
C LEU A 297 21.53 -1.80 9.16
N LEU A 298 21.06 -2.44 10.22
CA LEU A 298 21.34 -2.06 11.61
C LEU A 298 22.65 -2.68 12.07
N ARG A 299 23.29 -2.01 13.02
CA ARG A 299 24.44 -2.50 13.78
C ARG A 299 24.06 -2.53 15.26
N SER A 300 24.10 -3.72 15.85
CA SER A 300 23.89 -3.97 17.27
C SER A 300 25.24 -4.20 17.95
N ASP A 301 25.64 -3.26 18.81
CA ASP A 301 26.85 -3.39 19.62
C ASP A 301 26.48 -3.82 21.05
N VAL A 302 27.09 -4.91 21.51
CA VAL A 302 26.99 -5.39 22.89
C VAL A 302 28.35 -5.24 23.55
N THR A 303 28.47 -4.30 24.49
CA THR A 303 29.71 -3.97 25.19
C THR A 303 29.68 -4.48 26.62
N CYS A 304 30.69 -5.25 27.01
CA CYS A 304 30.87 -5.69 28.39
C CYS A 304 31.21 -4.48 29.28
N THR A 305 30.46 -4.28 30.37
CA THR A 305 30.67 -3.12 31.25
C THR A 305 31.94 -3.24 32.12
N THR A 306 32.51 -4.45 32.25
CA THR A 306 33.70 -4.70 33.06
C THR A 306 34.99 -4.54 32.27
N CYS A 307 35.11 -5.18 31.10
CA CYS A 307 36.35 -5.19 30.30
C CYS A 307 36.30 -4.31 29.05
N GLY A 308 35.12 -3.79 28.67
CA GLY A 308 34.96 -2.96 27.48
C GLY A 308 34.96 -3.72 26.14
N SER A 309 35.12 -5.05 26.13
CA SER A 309 35.05 -5.83 24.87
C SER A 309 33.66 -5.68 24.23
N THR A 310 33.63 -5.37 22.93
CA THR A 310 32.36 -5.19 22.19
C THR A 310 32.18 -6.30 21.16
N SER A 311 30.99 -6.91 21.14
CA SER A 311 30.53 -7.82 20.10
C SER A 311 29.55 -7.09 19.19
N THR A 312 29.74 -7.16 17.88
CA THR A 312 28.92 -6.47 16.88
C THR A 312 28.16 -7.47 16.03
N THR A 313 26.86 -7.27 15.85
CA THR A 313 26.01 -8.01 14.90
C THR A 313 25.36 -7.05 13.93
N TYR A 314 25.08 -7.52 12.71
CA TYR A 314 24.43 -6.73 11.66
C TYR A 314 23.10 -7.36 11.30
N ASP A 315 22.03 -6.56 11.39
CA ASP A 315 20.66 -7.02 11.22
C ASP A 315 20.00 -6.22 10.09
N PRO A 316 19.60 -6.86 8.96
CA PRO A 316 18.88 -6.15 7.90
C PRO A 316 17.50 -5.70 8.38
N PHE A 317 17.01 -4.58 7.85
CA PHE A 317 15.67 -4.08 8.17
C PHE A 317 14.96 -3.53 6.93
N ILE A 318 13.63 -3.54 6.94
CA ILE A 318 12.75 -2.93 5.93
C ILE A 318 12.05 -1.69 6.48
N ASP A 319 11.73 -1.70 7.77
CA ASP A 319 11.20 -0.58 8.54
C ASP A 319 11.91 -0.45 9.90
N ILE A 320 11.71 0.69 10.55
CA ILE A 320 12.11 0.89 11.94
C ILE A 320 10.85 1.17 12.76
N SER A 321 10.54 0.27 13.68
CA SER A 321 9.41 0.41 14.60
C SER A 321 9.83 1.14 15.88
N LEU A 322 9.39 2.37 16.05
CA LEU A 322 9.76 3.31 17.12
C LEU A 322 8.79 3.28 18.30
N THR A 323 9.34 3.31 19.50
CA THR A 323 8.56 3.45 20.74
C THR A 323 8.34 4.93 21.03
N LEU A 324 7.09 5.32 21.34
CA LEU A 324 6.78 6.67 21.80
C LEU A 324 7.32 6.85 23.22
N ASP A 325 8.16 7.87 23.40
CA ASP A 325 8.55 8.31 24.73
C ASP A 325 7.36 9.07 25.36
N SER A 326 6.42 8.32 25.93
CA SER A 326 5.50 8.90 26.91
C SER A 326 6.34 9.23 28.13
N ALA A 327 6.78 10.48 28.23
CA ALA A 327 7.37 11.04 29.42
C ALA A 327 6.36 10.97 30.58
N LYS A 328 6.17 9.77 31.15
CA LYS A 328 5.65 9.59 32.50
C LYS A 328 6.76 10.12 33.39
N GLY A 329 6.66 11.39 33.77
CA GLY A 329 7.66 12.15 34.51
C GLY A 329 8.57 11.28 35.36
N THR A 330 9.72 10.93 34.81
CA THR A 330 10.86 10.48 35.60
C THR A 330 11.30 11.72 36.35
N LYS A 331 10.90 11.81 37.62
CA LYS A 331 11.48 12.75 38.58
C LYS A 331 12.98 12.48 38.61
N SER A 332 13.74 13.17 37.76
CA SER A 332 15.16 13.36 37.97
C SER A 332 15.29 14.18 39.25
N ARG A 333 15.44 13.49 40.38
CA ARG A 333 15.99 14.10 41.59
C ARG A 333 17.44 14.40 41.25
N ASN A 334 17.71 15.61 40.75
CA ASN A 334 18.91 16.43 41.01
C ASN A 334 19.10 17.50 39.93
N SER A 335 18.45 18.64 40.12
CA SER A 335 19.00 20.00 39.91
C SER A 335 17.87 20.99 40.20
N GLY A 336 18.12 21.91 41.12
CA GLY A 336 17.11 22.81 41.68
C GLY A 336 16.85 24.04 40.82
N GLU A 337 16.16 23.86 39.68
CA GLU A 337 15.55 24.98 38.95
C GLU A 337 14.07 24.68 38.64
N PRO A 338 13.14 25.58 38.96
CA PRO A 338 11.73 25.41 38.65
C PRO A 338 11.47 25.83 37.20
N SER A 339 11.62 24.90 36.24
CA SER A 339 11.13 25.11 34.88
C SER A 339 9.63 24.77 34.80
N VAL A 340 8.84 25.68 34.23
CA VAL A 340 7.39 25.57 34.00
C VAL A 340 7.05 24.23 33.33
N ASN A 341 6.36 23.36 34.08
CA ASN A 341 5.96 22.02 33.65
C ASN A 341 4.82 22.09 32.62
N SER A 342 5.17 22.27 31.35
CA SER A 342 4.31 21.83 30.25
C SER A 342 4.76 20.42 29.84
N PRO A 343 3.86 19.43 29.70
CA PRO A 343 4.24 18.11 29.21
C PRO A 343 4.86 18.26 27.81
N MET A 344 6.17 18.03 27.71
CA MET A 344 6.90 18.14 26.46
C MET A 344 6.35 17.10 25.47
N MET A 345 5.87 17.58 24.33
CA MET A 345 5.29 16.73 23.29
C MET A 345 6.34 15.76 22.73
N PRO A 346 6.00 14.47 22.52
CA PRO A 346 6.92 13.52 21.88
C PRO A 346 7.34 14.00 20.49
N THR A 347 8.62 13.89 20.17
CA THR A 347 9.18 14.21 18.84
C THR A 347 9.75 12.97 18.18
N LEU A 348 9.74 12.94 16.84
CA LEU A 348 10.32 11.85 16.06
C LEU A 348 11.82 11.71 16.35
N SER A 349 12.53 12.83 16.44
CA SER A 349 13.95 12.86 16.82
C SER A 349 14.17 12.23 18.19
N GLY A 350 13.33 12.55 19.19
CA GLY A 350 13.41 11.93 20.52
C GLY A 350 13.15 10.41 20.48
N CYS A 351 12.25 9.95 19.61
CA CYS A 351 12.01 8.52 19.42
C CYS A 351 13.22 7.80 18.77
N LEU A 352 13.89 8.45 17.82
CA LEU A 352 15.12 7.95 17.18
C LEU A 352 16.32 7.98 18.14
N ASP A 353 16.41 9.01 18.98
CA ASP A 353 17.38 9.09 20.07
C ASP A 353 17.17 7.93 21.04
N LEU A 354 15.91 7.65 21.44
CA LEU A 354 15.58 6.51 22.30
C LEU A 354 15.94 5.17 21.63
N PHE A 355 15.63 5.01 20.34
CA PHE A 355 15.96 3.80 19.58
C PHE A 355 17.47 3.53 19.50
N THR A 356 18.27 4.58 19.37
CA THR A 356 19.74 4.48 19.27
C THR A 356 20.47 4.66 20.60
N ARG A 357 19.73 4.85 21.70
CA ARG A 357 20.31 5.01 23.04
C ARG A 357 20.97 3.71 23.50
N SER A 358 22.12 3.82 24.17
CA SER A 358 22.68 2.68 24.88
C SER A 358 21.81 2.33 26.08
N GLU A 359 21.47 1.04 26.21
CA GLU A 359 20.73 0.49 27.35
C GLU A 359 21.55 -0.58 28.07
N LYS A 360 21.46 -0.61 29.39
CA LYS A 360 22.04 -1.70 30.18
C LYS A 360 21.08 -2.88 30.16
N LEU A 361 21.57 -4.05 29.80
CA LEU A 361 20.79 -5.28 29.90
C LEU A 361 20.46 -5.56 31.37
N GLY A 362 19.26 -6.07 31.63
CA GLY A 362 18.79 -6.33 32.99
C GLY A 362 19.68 -7.34 33.75
N PRO A 363 19.58 -7.40 35.09
CA PRO A 363 20.41 -8.29 35.92
C PRO A 363 20.25 -9.78 35.55
N ASP A 364 19.11 -10.14 34.96
CA ASP A 364 18.76 -11.50 34.55
C ASP A 364 19.27 -11.86 33.15
N GLN A 365 19.77 -10.87 32.39
CA GLN A 365 20.22 -10.99 31.00
C GLN A 365 21.76 -10.89 30.87
N LYS A 366 22.50 -11.44 31.83
CA LYS A 366 23.97 -11.45 31.78
C LYS A 366 24.49 -12.30 30.62
N LEU A 367 25.37 -11.72 29.81
CA LEU A 367 25.92 -12.37 28.62
C LEU A 367 27.31 -12.92 28.91
N ASN A 368 27.65 -14.06 28.28
CA ASN A 368 28.97 -14.65 28.42
C ASN A 368 29.99 -13.80 27.66
N CYS A 369 30.88 -13.13 28.38
CA CYS A 369 31.90 -12.29 27.76
C CYS A 369 33.08 -13.15 27.29
N ARG A 370 33.41 -13.12 26.00
CA ARG A 370 34.51 -13.89 25.41
C ARG A 370 35.88 -13.53 26.01
N SER A 371 36.09 -12.26 26.34
CA SER A 371 37.36 -11.79 26.95
C SER A 371 37.46 -12.11 28.44
N CYS A 372 36.34 -12.14 29.18
CA CYS A 372 36.35 -12.47 30.62
C CYS A 372 36.14 -13.96 30.91
N GLY A 373 35.64 -14.74 29.95
CA GLY A 373 35.28 -16.16 30.12
C GLY A 373 34.07 -16.43 31.03
N VAL A 374 33.36 -15.40 31.48
CA VAL A 374 32.24 -15.51 32.44
C VAL A 374 31.06 -14.61 32.06
N LYS A 375 29.87 -14.90 32.62
CA LYS A 375 28.68 -14.08 32.47
C LYS A 375 28.87 -12.71 33.12
N ARG A 376 28.74 -11.63 32.34
CA ARG A 376 28.89 -10.25 32.77
C ARG A 376 27.68 -9.41 32.39
N GLU A 377 27.51 -8.31 33.10
CA GLU A 377 26.61 -7.24 32.68
C GLU A 377 27.15 -6.61 31.41
N SER A 378 26.24 -6.26 30.51
CA SER A 378 26.58 -5.69 29.20
C SER A 378 25.60 -4.58 28.87
N SER A 379 26.08 -3.59 28.13
CA SER A 379 25.24 -2.57 27.51
C SER A 379 25.01 -2.92 26.04
N LYS A 380 23.78 -2.83 25.57
CA LYS A 380 23.41 -2.95 24.17
C LYS A 380 23.17 -1.57 23.58
N GLN A 381 23.55 -1.36 22.33
CA GLN A 381 23.23 -0.16 21.59
C GLN A 381 22.97 -0.48 20.12
N MET A 382 21.88 0.05 19.58
CA MET A 382 21.55 -0.04 18.15
C MET A 382 22.02 1.23 17.43
N SER A 383 22.50 1.08 16.19
CA SER A 383 22.82 2.19 15.29
C SER A 383 22.56 1.79 13.84
N ILE A 384 22.48 2.75 12.93
CA ILE A 384 22.21 2.47 11.51
C ILE A 384 23.53 2.42 10.75
N ARG A 385 23.87 1.26 10.16
CA ARG A 385 25.07 1.08 9.33
C ARG A 385 24.83 1.50 7.89
N ARG A 386 23.67 1.14 7.33
CA ARG A 386 23.26 1.47 5.96
C ARG A 386 21.82 1.96 5.94
N LEU A 387 21.60 3.14 5.37
CA LEU A 387 20.28 3.72 5.17
C LEU A 387 19.66 3.23 3.85
N PRO A 388 18.35 2.92 3.81
CA PRO A 388 17.65 2.61 2.57
C PRO A 388 17.31 3.88 1.77
N PRO A 389 17.11 3.77 0.44
CA PRO A 389 16.58 4.87 -0.38
C PRO A 389 15.19 5.36 0.09
N LEU A 390 14.35 4.46 0.60
CA LEU A 390 13.07 4.76 1.24
C LEU A 390 13.10 4.27 2.68
N LEU A 391 12.83 5.17 3.61
CA LEU A 391 12.77 4.88 5.03
C LEU A 391 11.30 4.83 5.48
N CYS A 392 10.88 3.66 5.97
CA CYS A 392 9.59 3.48 6.63
C CYS A 392 9.79 3.49 8.15
N LEU A 393 9.14 4.44 8.84
CA LEU A 393 9.13 4.52 10.29
C LEU A 393 7.73 4.19 10.79
N HIS A 394 7.62 3.12 11.57
CA HIS A 394 6.37 2.68 12.19
C HIS A 394 6.34 3.13 13.65
N VAL A 395 5.24 3.74 14.09
CA VAL A 395 5.08 4.23 15.47
C VAL A 395 4.30 3.20 16.29
N LYS A 396 4.95 2.57 17.27
CA LYS A 396 4.32 1.59 18.17
C LYS A 396 3.33 2.28 19.11
N ARG A 397 2.05 2.28 18.72
CA ARG A 397 0.95 2.95 19.45
C ARG A 397 0.18 2.04 20.40
N PHE A 398 0.72 0.91 20.82
CA PHE A 398 0.06 -0.01 21.74
C PHE A 398 0.91 -0.27 22.98
N GLU A 399 0.30 -0.11 24.16
CA GLU A 399 0.88 -0.47 25.45
C GLU A 399 0.09 -1.63 26.04
N HIS A 400 0.74 -2.76 26.27
CA HIS A 400 0.16 -3.90 26.98
C HIS A 400 0.35 -3.71 28.49
N SER A 401 -0.75 -3.47 29.20
CA SER A 401 -0.70 -3.41 30.66
C SER A 401 -0.86 -4.81 31.24
N LEU A 402 0.23 -5.36 31.77
CA LEU A 402 0.23 -6.65 32.49
C LEU A 402 -0.71 -6.61 33.72
N THR A 403 -0.86 -5.43 34.35
CA THR A 403 -1.71 -5.25 35.54
C THR A 403 -3.20 -5.20 35.20
N ARG A 404 -3.58 -4.68 34.03
CA ARG A 404 -5.00 -4.59 33.62
C ARG A 404 -5.43 -5.68 32.64
N LYS A 405 -4.52 -6.56 32.20
CA LYS A 405 -4.74 -7.55 31.11
C LYS A 405 -5.43 -6.92 29.88
N ALA A 406 -5.11 -5.66 29.60
CA ALA A 406 -5.73 -4.89 28.54
C ALA A 406 -4.67 -4.13 27.75
N SER A 407 -4.82 -4.13 26.44
CA SER A 407 -4.03 -3.33 25.51
C SER A 407 -4.68 -1.96 25.38
N ARG A 408 -3.88 -0.89 25.39
CA ARG A 408 -4.38 0.47 25.24
C ARG A 408 -3.68 1.16 24.08
N LYS A 409 -4.46 1.89 23.26
CA LYS A 409 -3.90 2.77 22.23
C LYS A 409 -3.21 3.97 22.87
N ILE A 410 -2.07 4.36 22.31
CA ILE A 410 -1.35 5.58 22.64
C ILE A 410 -1.76 6.63 21.60
N ASP A 411 -2.75 7.44 21.98
CA ASP A 411 -3.26 8.55 21.16
C ASP A 411 -2.43 9.84 21.31
N SER A 412 -1.22 9.74 21.88
CA SER A 412 -0.34 10.92 22.00
C SER A 412 0.11 11.37 20.61
N TYR A 413 -0.05 12.66 20.34
CA TYR A 413 0.51 13.30 19.16
C TYR A 413 2.04 13.13 19.14
N LEU A 414 2.58 12.90 17.94
CA LEU A 414 4.02 12.82 17.69
C LEU A 414 4.36 13.94 16.71
N GLN A 415 5.26 14.84 17.10
CA GLN A 415 5.76 15.85 16.19
C GLN A 415 6.84 15.23 15.29
N TYR A 416 6.67 15.33 13.98
CA TYR A 416 7.64 14.84 12.99
C TYR A 416 8.00 15.94 11.98
N PRO A 417 9.27 16.05 11.57
CA PRO A 417 9.69 17.05 10.61
C PRO A 417 9.45 16.59 9.18
N PHE A 418 9.19 17.50 8.24
CA PHE A 418 9.04 17.13 6.84
C PHE A 418 10.39 16.83 6.14
N ARG A 419 11.48 17.33 6.72
CA ARG A 419 12.86 16.99 6.36
C ARG A 419 13.53 16.35 7.56
N LEU A 420 14.11 15.18 7.37
CA LEU A 420 14.71 14.38 8.45
C LEU A 420 16.18 14.10 8.13
N ASN A 421 17.05 14.56 9.02
CA ASN A 421 18.47 14.23 8.96
C ASN A 421 18.76 12.99 9.81
N MET A 422 19.20 11.91 9.16
CA MET A 422 19.52 10.63 9.81
C MET A 422 20.98 10.49 10.24
N SER A 423 21.85 11.46 9.90
CA SER A 423 23.29 11.44 10.22
C SER A 423 23.61 11.22 11.71
N PRO A 424 22.86 11.78 12.69
CA PRO A 424 23.12 11.55 14.11
C PRO A 424 22.97 10.09 14.55
N TYR A 425 22.17 9.31 13.82
CA TYR A 425 21.78 7.93 14.14
C TYR A 425 22.65 6.88 13.43
N LEU A 426 23.59 7.32 12.59
CA LEU A 426 24.52 6.46 11.89
C LEU A 426 25.58 5.88 12.82
N SER A 427 26.00 4.64 12.56
CA SER A 427 27.08 3.98 13.31
C SER A 427 28.37 4.81 13.31
N SER A 428 28.73 5.42 12.19
CA SER A 428 29.91 6.28 12.08
C SER A 428 29.85 7.47 13.04
N SER A 429 28.71 8.18 13.08
CA SER A 429 28.51 9.32 13.98
C SER A 429 28.48 8.91 15.46
N ILE A 430 27.79 7.81 15.79
CA ILE A 430 27.68 7.34 17.19
C ILE A 430 29.01 6.83 17.72
N ILE A 431 29.78 6.11 16.90
CA ILE A 431 31.08 5.56 17.30
C ILE A 431 32.14 6.66 17.34
N GLY A 432 32.13 7.59 16.38
CA GLY A 432 32.99 8.76 16.36
C GLY A 432 32.84 9.61 17.63
N LYS A 433 31.61 9.82 18.11
CA LYS A 433 31.34 10.49 19.41
C LYS A 433 31.89 9.71 20.61
N ARG A 434 31.87 8.37 20.59
CA ARG A 434 32.29 7.52 21.73
C ARG A 434 33.81 7.40 21.86
N PHE A 435 34.54 7.27 20.75
CA PHE A 435 35.96 6.94 20.77
C PHE A 435 36.87 8.04 20.20
N GLY A 436 36.29 9.14 19.71
CA GLY A 436 37.01 10.18 18.96
C GLY A 436 37.62 9.62 17.66
N ASN A 437 38.53 10.37 17.04
CA ASN A 437 39.20 9.98 15.77
C ASN A 437 40.23 8.83 15.96
N ARG A 438 40.14 8.03 17.01
CA ARG A 438 41.16 7.05 17.43
C ARG A 438 40.88 5.61 16.98
N VAL A 439 39.83 5.37 16.19
CA VAL A 439 39.49 4.03 15.67
C VAL A 439 39.55 4.03 14.15
N PHE A 440 40.24 3.01 13.63
CA PHE A 440 40.49 2.62 12.24
C PHE A 440 39.43 3.08 11.23
N ALA A 441 39.91 3.55 10.07
CA ALA A 441 39.12 3.84 8.89
C ALA A 441 38.01 2.79 8.73
N PHE A 442 36.76 3.25 8.81
CA PHE A 442 35.64 2.40 8.44
C PHE A 442 35.76 2.13 6.94
N ASP A 443 35.89 0.86 6.55
CA ASP A 443 35.79 0.49 5.14
C ASP A 443 34.49 1.07 4.57
N GLY A 444 34.64 2.03 3.66
CA GLY A 444 33.56 2.75 3.00
C GLY A 444 33.22 4.13 3.57
N GLU A 445 34.20 4.97 3.91
CA GLU A 445 34.01 6.43 3.94
C GLU A 445 33.67 6.94 2.52
N GLY A 446 32.38 6.85 2.17
CA GLY A 446 31.77 7.65 1.14
C GLY A 446 30.78 8.58 1.83
N GLU A 447 31.07 9.88 1.78
CA GLU A 447 30.21 11.05 2.01
C GLU A 447 28.85 10.81 2.70
N HIS A 448 28.52 11.67 3.68
CA HIS A 448 27.16 11.80 4.24
C HIS A 448 26.06 12.13 3.20
N ASP A 449 26.39 12.12 1.90
CA ASP A 449 25.55 12.31 0.74
C ASP A 449 24.43 11.26 0.71
N GLY A 450 23.27 11.65 1.25
CA GLY A 450 22.11 10.79 1.40
C GLY A 450 21.64 10.55 2.83
N SER A 451 22.15 11.27 3.82
CA SER A 451 21.56 11.23 5.19
C SER A 451 20.30 12.09 5.32
N GLU A 452 20.01 12.94 4.34
CA GLU A 452 18.84 13.81 4.29
C GLU A 452 17.66 13.12 3.59
N PHE A 453 16.51 13.19 4.26
CA PHE A 453 15.27 12.58 3.80
C PHE A 453 14.14 13.61 3.76
N GLU A 454 13.24 13.46 2.81
CA GLU A 454 12.01 14.22 2.70
C GLU A 454 10.80 13.30 2.84
N ILE A 455 9.83 13.72 3.65
CA ILE A 455 8.58 12.98 3.81
C ILE A 455 7.73 13.08 2.55
N PHE A 456 7.15 11.97 2.12
CA PHE A 456 6.24 11.94 0.97
C PHE A 456 4.90 11.28 1.27
N ALA A 457 4.80 10.45 2.32
CA ALA A 457 3.53 9.89 2.76
C ALA A 457 3.46 9.73 4.29
N VAL A 458 2.28 9.95 4.85
CA VAL A 458 1.94 9.69 6.26
C VAL A 458 0.67 8.87 6.33
N VAL A 459 0.76 7.65 6.86
CA VAL A 459 -0.42 6.83 7.17
C VAL A 459 -0.85 7.13 8.59
N THR A 460 -2.13 7.37 8.79
CA THR A 460 -2.73 7.70 10.09
C THR A 460 -3.77 6.66 10.46
N HIS A 461 -3.99 6.47 11.75
CA HIS A 461 -5.00 5.55 12.26
C HIS A 461 -5.86 6.24 13.31
N SER A 462 -7.12 6.49 12.95
CA SER A 462 -8.13 7.01 13.86
C SER A 462 -8.96 5.87 14.47
N GLY A 463 -9.38 5.98 15.72
CA GLY A 463 -10.18 4.95 16.40
C GLY A 463 -9.43 4.14 17.45
N MET A 464 -10.02 3.02 17.88
CA MET A 464 -9.54 2.11 18.92
C MET A 464 -8.62 1.02 18.35
N LEU A 465 -7.88 0.30 19.20
CA LEU A 465 -6.98 -0.79 18.75
C LEU A 465 -7.70 -1.90 17.95
N ALA A 466 -8.94 -2.21 18.29
CA ALA A 466 -9.72 -3.27 17.65
C ALA A 466 -10.67 -2.75 16.56
N SER A 467 -10.76 -1.43 16.38
CA SER A 467 -11.66 -0.82 15.41
C SER A 467 -11.22 0.61 15.09
N GLY A 468 -10.87 0.88 13.84
CA GLY A 468 -10.46 2.21 13.42
C GLY A 468 -10.54 2.42 11.92
N HIS A 469 -9.88 3.47 11.45
CA HIS A 469 -9.86 3.86 10.05
C HIS A 469 -8.50 4.43 9.68
N TYR A 470 -7.96 3.92 8.57
CA TYR A 470 -6.67 4.32 8.04
C TYR A 470 -6.85 5.33 6.90
N VAL A 471 -6.05 6.40 6.96
CA VAL A 471 -6.03 7.46 5.95
C VAL A 471 -4.59 7.83 5.64
N THR A 472 -4.29 8.09 4.36
CA THR A 472 -2.95 8.48 3.92
C THR A 472 -2.91 9.94 3.52
N TYR A 473 -1.93 10.68 4.02
CA TYR A 473 -1.58 12.01 3.55
C TYR A 473 -0.38 11.89 2.61
N LEU A 474 -0.51 12.35 1.38
CA LEU A 474 0.53 12.33 0.35
C LEU A 474 1.05 13.74 0.10
N ARG A 475 2.38 13.88 -0.01
CA ARG A 475 3.02 15.14 -0.39
C ARG A 475 3.48 15.08 -1.83
N LEU A 476 2.88 15.89 -2.71
CA LEU A 476 3.23 15.95 -4.13
C LEU A 476 3.45 17.40 -4.55
N LYS A 477 4.63 17.69 -5.12
CA LYS A 477 5.01 19.04 -5.58
C LYS A 477 4.83 20.12 -4.50
N GLY A 478 5.07 19.78 -3.23
CA GLY A 478 4.92 20.68 -2.09
C GLY A 478 3.52 20.82 -1.52
N LEU A 479 2.49 20.28 -2.19
CA LEU A 479 1.11 20.27 -1.69
C LEU A 479 0.78 18.94 -1.01
N TRP A 480 -0.16 18.97 -0.06
CA TRP A 480 -0.62 17.78 0.65
C TRP A 480 -2.01 17.37 0.22
N TYR A 481 -2.20 16.05 0.07
CA TYR A 481 -3.45 15.44 -0.31
C TYR A 481 -3.84 14.37 0.70
N ARG A 482 -5.02 14.48 1.28
CA ARG A 482 -5.64 13.47 2.13
C ARG A 482 -6.38 12.46 1.26
N CYS A 483 -5.88 11.24 1.22
CA CYS A 483 -6.45 10.08 0.54
C CYS A 483 -7.20 9.22 1.55
N ASP A 484 -8.52 9.41 1.56
CA ASP A 484 -9.49 8.71 2.41
C ASP A 484 -10.32 7.77 1.53
N ASP A 485 -9.79 6.57 1.30
CA ASP A 485 -10.32 5.59 0.35
C ASP A 485 -10.59 6.24 -1.04
N ALA A 486 -11.87 6.32 -1.42
CA ALA A 486 -12.30 6.84 -2.72
C ALA A 486 -12.15 8.36 -2.83
N TRP A 487 -11.99 9.06 -1.71
CA TRP A 487 -12.00 10.51 -1.63
C TRP A 487 -10.59 11.07 -1.51
N ILE A 488 -10.23 11.98 -2.40
CA ILE A 488 -8.96 12.71 -2.35
C ILE A 488 -9.25 14.19 -2.22
N ASN A 489 -8.69 14.82 -1.19
CA ASN A 489 -8.84 16.25 -0.94
C ASN A 489 -7.48 16.88 -0.68
N GLU A 490 -7.25 18.09 -1.19
CA GLU A 490 -6.08 18.88 -0.81
C GLU A 490 -6.24 19.38 0.64
N VAL A 491 -5.15 19.41 1.40
CA VAL A 491 -5.13 19.83 2.81
C VAL A 491 -3.90 20.68 3.11
N GLU A 492 -4.01 21.52 4.13
CA GLU A 492 -2.92 22.36 4.62
C GLU A 492 -1.89 21.55 5.43
N GLU A 493 -0.65 22.04 5.49
CA GLU A 493 0.44 21.34 6.19
C GLU A 493 0.15 21.17 7.69
N GLU A 494 -0.57 22.13 8.29
CA GLU A 494 -0.95 22.16 9.70
C GLU A 494 -1.83 20.97 10.07
N VAL A 495 -2.74 20.58 9.18
CA VAL A 495 -3.61 19.39 9.34
C VAL A 495 -2.76 18.13 9.41
N VAL A 496 -1.75 18.03 8.54
CA VAL A 496 -0.84 16.89 8.49
C VAL A 496 0.01 16.84 9.76
N ARG A 497 0.59 17.97 10.20
CA ARG A 497 1.36 18.04 11.45
C ARG A 497 0.53 17.67 12.69
N GLY A 498 -0.77 17.95 12.67
CA GLY A 498 -1.71 17.62 13.74
C GLY A 498 -2.29 16.21 13.68
N CYS A 499 -1.89 15.35 12.75
CA CYS A 499 -2.51 14.03 12.60
C CYS A 499 -1.92 12.96 13.54
N GLU A 500 -2.69 11.93 13.86
CA GLU A 500 -2.23 10.73 14.58
C GLU A 500 -1.42 9.81 13.66
N CYS A 501 -0.16 10.17 13.39
CA CYS A 501 0.70 9.40 12.48
C CYS A 501 0.95 7.98 13.00
N TYR A 502 0.74 6.98 12.16
CA TYR A 502 0.96 5.57 12.44
C TYR A 502 2.21 5.04 11.70
N MET A 503 2.33 5.36 10.41
CA MET A 503 3.53 5.10 9.61
C MET A 503 3.95 6.35 8.87
N LEU A 504 5.26 6.60 8.81
CA LEU A 504 5.86 7.73 8.12
C LEU A 504 6.79 7.21 7.03
N PHE A 505 6.59 7.69 5.81
CA PHE A 505 7.40 7.31 4.66
C PHE A 505 8.25 8.49 4.20
N TYR A 506 9.55 8.28 4.27
CA TYR A 506 10.58 9.22 3.90
C TYR A 506 11.35 8.71 2.68
N ALA A 507 11.66 9.59 1.74
CA ALA A 507 12.52 9.29 0.60
C ALA A 507 13.80 10.11 0.70
N GLN A 508 14.93 9.48 0.40
CA GLN A 508 16.23 10.14 0.40
C GLN A 508 16.22 11.29 -0.62
N GLU A 509 16.76 12.46 -0.27
CA GLU A 509 16.59 13.67 -1.09
C GLU A 509 17.14 13.49 -2.52
N ARG A 510 18.26 12.79 -2.69
CA ARG A 510 18.81 12.44 -4.01
C ARG A 510 17.87 11.58 -4.88
N VAL A 511 17.07 10.71 -4.27
CA VAL A 511 16.07 9.87 -4.96
C VAL A 511 14.92 10.74 -5.45
N VAL A 512 14.46 11.66 -4.59
CA VAL A 512 13.43 12.65 -4.93
C VAL A 512 13.90 13.53 -6.08
N GLN A 513 15.10 14.10 -5.99
CA GLN A 513 15.69 14.94 -7.04
C GLN A 513 15.86 14.20 -8.38
N LYS A 514 16.33 12.94 -8.35
CA LYS A 514 16.44 12.10 -9.55
C LYS A 514 15.07 11.86 -10.19
N ALA A 515 14.06 11.55 -9.39
CA ALA A 515 12.70 11.34 -9.87
C ALA A 515 12.10 12.62 -10.48
N HIS A 516 12.35 13.79 -9.90
CA HIS A 516 11.93 15.07 -10.47
C HIS A 516 12.61 15.37 -11.81
N LYS A 517 13.93 15.09 -11.91
CA LYS A 517 14.67 15.23 -13.17
C LYS A 517 14.12 14.29 -14.25
N GLU A 518 13.88 13.03 -13.94
CA GLU A 518 13.31 12.05 -14.87
C GLU A 518 11.91 12.45 -15.37
N LEU A 519 11.04 12.94 -14.48
CA LEU A 519 9.75 13.52 -14.89
C LEU A 519 9.93 14.76 -15.78
N SER A 520 10.93 15.62 -15.51
CA SER A 520 11.17 16.82 -16.32
C SER A 520 11.71 16.50 -17.72
N TYR A 521 12.59 15.50 -17.86
CA TYR A 521 13.12 15.08 -19.17
C TYR A 521 12.05 14.40 -20.03
N GLN A 522 11.13 13.65 -19.42
CA GLN A 522 9.96 13.11 -20.13
C GLN A 522 9.03 14.22 -20.63
N VAL A 523 8.91 15.34 -19.90
CA VAL A 523 8.13 16.52 -20.32
C VAL A 523 8.84 17.33 -21.41
N ILE A 524 10.16 17.50 -21.35
CA ILE A 524 10.95 18.27 -22.33
C ILE A 524 11.07 17.52 -23.67
N SER A 525 11.30 16.19 -23.63
CA SER A 525 11.37 15.37 -24.85
C SER A 525 10.07 15.36 -25.67
N MET A 526 8.92 15.70 -25.06
CA MET A 526 7.65 15.85 -25.76
C MET A 526 7.42 17.26 -26.32
N ALA A 527 8.13 18.27 -25.80
CA ALA A 527 8.04 19.66 -26.25
C ALA A 527 8.97 19.97 -27.43
N ASP A 528 10.16 19.35 -27.50
CA ASP A 528 11.15 19.59 -28.56
C ASP A 528 10.86 18.85 -29.89
N ALA A 529 9.74 18.13 -29.99
CA ALA A 529 9.38 17.33 -31.17
C ALA A 529 8.55 18.09 -32.23
N PHE A 530 8.38 19.40 -32.11
CA PHE A 530 7.72 20.22 -33.13
C PHE A 530 8.52 21.48 -33.47
N PRO A 531 9.44 21.44 -34.45
CA PRO A 531 9.69 22.62 -35.25
C PRO A 531 8.59 22.70 -36.32
N PHE A 532 7.76 23.75 -36.20
CA PHE A 532 6.98 24.31 -37.28
C PHE A 532 7.79 24.31 -38.59
N VAL A 533 7.23 23.77 -39.66
CA VAL A 533 7.52 24.22 -41.02
C VAL A 533 6.20 24.26 -41.78
N ASP A 534 5.63 25.46 -41.86
CA ASP A 534 4.66 25.83 -42.89
C ASP A 534 5.35 25.80 -44.26
N CYS A 535 4.77 25.07 -45.22
CA CYS A 535 4.82 25.28 -46.66
C CYS A 535 3.76 24.42 -47.34
#